data_AF-T0KF86-F1
#
_entry.id   AF-T0KF86-F1
#
_cell.length_a   1.000
_cell.length_b   1.000
_cell.length_c   1.000
_cell.angle_alpha   90.00
_cell.angle_beta   90.00
_cell.angle_gamma   90.00
#
_symmetry.space_group_name_H-M   'P 1'
#
loop_
_entity.id
_entity.type
_entity.pdbx_description
1 polymer ?
#
loop_
_entity_poly.entity_id
_entity_poly.type
_entity_poly.pdbx_seq_one_letter_code
_entity_poly.pdbx_strand_id
1 'polypeptide(L)'
;MKKFILFLIITSSLLGDTFYTLDNIKNLRMYMTTSTNFLGKEKIADIEEIAKKRLLNAGFVFDGDDSATFMIKIEAVEIEDTQAIYVEIGIGEEVKTLREGDVYSFAFTYLANDLIESDDPYSDILESLDFLMSQFIEAYKIDNE
;
A
#
# COMPACT_ATOMS: atom_id res chain seq x y z
N MET A 1 4.06 -9.33 -36.59
CA MET A 1 4.78 -8.72 -35.45
C MET A 1 3.88 -7.88 -34.56
N LYS A 2 3.10 -6.92 -35.09
CA LYS A 2 2.18 -6.09 -34.27
C LYS A 2 1.14 -6.89 -33.43
N LYS A 3 0.67 -8.04 -33.91
CA LYS A 3 -0.28 -8.90 -33.18
C LYS A 3 0.36 -9.71 -32.02
N PHE A 4 1.67 -9.95 -32.06
CA PHE A 4 2.38 -10.65 -30.99
C PHE A 4 2.70 -9.72 -29.81
N ILE A 5 2.95 -8.45 -30.08
CA ILE A 5 3.20 -7.43 -29.05
C ILE A 5 1.93 -7.20 -28.21
N LEU A 6 0.75 -7.22 -28.84
CA LEU A 6 -0.53 -7.08 -28.12
C LEU A 6 -0.82 -8.27 -27.20
N PHE A 7 -0.37 -9.48 -27.56
CA PHE A 7 -0.53 -10.68 -26.72
C PHE A 7 0.41 -10.65 -25.50
N LEU A 8 1.61 -10.06 -25.64
CA LEU A 8 2.59 -9.94 -24.56
C LEU A 8 2.12 -8.98 -23.45
N ILE A 9 1.39 -7.91 -23.81
CA ILE A 9 0.88 -6.91 -22.86
C ILE A 9 -0.27 -7.48 -22.00
N ILE A 10 -1.04 -8.42 -22.55
CA ILE A 10 -2.15 -9.08 -21.84
C ILE A 10 -1.65 -10.17 -20.87
N THR A 11 -0.44 -10.71 -21.07
CA THR A 11 0.15 -11.69 -20.14
C THR A 11 0.86 -11.05 -18.95
N SER A 12 1.16 -9.75 -18.99
CA SER A 12 1.78 -9.01 -17.87
C SER A 12 0.78 -8.48 -16.84
N SER A 13 -0.53 -8.65 -17.06
CA SER A 13 -1.56 -8.36 -16.04
C SER A 13 -1.81 -9.54 -15.09
N LEU A 14 -0.93 -10.55 -15.07
CA LEU A 14 -0.98 -11.61 -14.09
C LEU A 14 -0.42 -11.10 -12.76
N LEU A 15 -1.36 -10.58 -11.97
CA LEU A 15 -1.48 -10.76 -10.53
C LEU A 15 -0.43 -10.01 -9.70
N GLY A 16 -0.86 -8.87 -9.15
CA GLY A 16 -0.39 -8.44 -7.82
C GLY A 16 -0.92 -9.36 -6.72
N ASP A 17 -0.85 -10.68 -6.94
CA ASP A 17 -1.26 -11.66 -5.95
C ASP A 17 -0.16 -11.73 -4.92
N THR A 18 -0.46 -11.18 -3.77
CA THR A 18 0.36 -11.41 -2.60
C THR A 18 0.23 -12.89 -2.23
N PHE A 19 1.32 -13.52 -1.75
CA PHE A 19 1.29 -14.93 -1.36
C PHE A 19 0.31 -15.23 -0.21
N TYR A 20 -0.23 -14.19 0.40
CA TYR A 20 -1.22 -14.20 1.45
C TYR A 20 -2.54 -13.63 0.92
N THR A 21 -3.66 -14.20 1.36
CA THR A 21 -4.97 -13.61 1.15
C THR A 21 -5.21 -12.49 2.17
N LEU A 22 -6.06 -11.54 1.82
CA LEU A 22 -6.55 -10.49 2.70
C LEU A 22 -7.81 -10.92 3.49
N ASP A 23 -8.01 -12.23 3.62
CA ASP A 23 -9.15 -12.81 4.31
C ASP A 23 -9.19 -12.40 5.78
N ASN A 24 -10.37 -12.03 6.27
CA ASN A 24 -10.62 -11.69 7.68
C ASN A 24 -9.81 -10.50 8.22
N ILE A 25 -9.10 -9.75 7.38
CA ILE A 25 -8.44 -8.51 7.78
C ILE A 25 -9.48 -7.40 7.85
N LYS A 26 -10.11 -7.21 9.02
CA LYS A 26 -11.11 -6.14 9.23
C LYS A 26 -10.63 -5.03 10.16
N ASN A 27 -9.72 -5.35 11.07
CA ASN A 27 -9.24 -4.43 12.08
C ASN A 27 -7.81 -3.99 11.74
N LEU A 28 -7.64 -2.68 11.57
CA LEU A 28 -6.38 -2.07 11.16
C LEU A 28 -5.85 -1.10 12.22
N ARG A 29 -4.53 -1.02 12.32
CA ARG A 29 -3.82 0.13 12.87
C ARG A 29 -3.13 0.84 11.72
N MET A 30 -3.13 2.17 11.73
CA MET A 30 -2.38 2.94 10.74
C MET A 30 -0.97 3.23 11.22
N TYR A 31 0.00 3.11 10.32
CA TYR A 31 1.37 3.54 10.55
C TYR A 31 1.89 4.24 9.30
N MET A 32 2.34 5.49 9.43
CA MET A 32 2.99 6.21 8.34
C MET A 32 4.45 6.49 8.67
N THR A 33 5.32 6.32 7.68
CA THR A 33 6.73 6.73 7.76
C THR A 33 7.10 7.55 6.53
N THR A 34 7.89 8.60 6.73
CA THR A 34 8.39 9.42 5.63
C THR A 34 9.89 9.65 5.76
N SER A 35 10.57 9.59 4.61
CA SER A 35 11.97 9.98 4.45
C SER A 35 12.05 11.11 3.41
N THR A 36 11.31 12.19 3.64
CA THR A 36 11.26 13.36 2.76
C THR A 36 11.43 14.66 3.54
N ASN A 37 11.96 15.70 2.89
CA ASN A 37 12.18 17.02 3.50
C ASN A 37 11.01 18.00 3.30
N PHE A 38 10.10 17.73 2.36
CA PHE A 38 9.03 18.63 1.94
C PHE A 38 7.66 18.32 2.56
N LEU A 39 7.48 17.13 3.16
CA LEU A 39 6.27 16.78 3.89
C LEU A 39 6.37 17.27 5.34
N GLY A 40 5.83 18.46 5.59
CA GLY A 40 5.63 18.95 6.96
C GLY A 40 4.61 18.10 7.72
N LYS A 41 4.60 18.22 9.05
CA LYS A 41 3.69 17.45 9.93
C LYS A 41 2.21 17.54 9.56
N GLU A 42 1.78 18.72 9.08
CA GLU A 42 0.40 18.96 8.64
C GLU A 42 0.04 18.10 7.41
N LYS A 43 0.91 18.06 6.41
CA LYS A 43 0.72 17.24 5.20
C LYS A 43 0.74 15.74 5.51
N ILE A 44 1.60 15.33 6.44
CA ILE A 44 1.65 13.93 6.90
C ILE A 44 0.31 13.56 7.56
N ALA A 45 -0.20 14.40 8.46
CA ALA A 45 -1.48 14.15 9.12
C ALA A 45 -2.66 14.15 8.14
N ASP A 46 -2.63 15.01 7.12
CA ASP A 46 -3.65 15.05 6.06
C ASP A 46 -3.64 13.74 5.23
N ILE A 47 -2.45 13.27 4.83
CA ILE A 47 -2.30 11.98 4.12
C ILE A 47 -2.84 10.81 4.97
N GLU A 48 -2.48 10.74 6.25
CA GLU A 48 -3.01 9.72 7.16
C GLU A 48 -4.54 9.79 7.27
N GLU A 49 -5.11 10.99 7.41
CA GLU A 49 -6.56 11.18 7.53
C GLU A 49 -7.30 10.78 6.25
N ILE A 50 -6.77 11.12 5.08
CA ILE A 50 -7.32 10.73 3.78
C ILE A 50 -7.34 9.21 3.64
N ALA A 51 -6.22 8.55 3.93
CA ALA A 51 -6.14 7.09 3.89
C ALA A 51 -7.11 6.45 4.88
N LYS A 52 -7.16 6.96 6.12
CA LYS A 52 -8.04 6.43 7.16
C LYS A 52 -9.50 6.52 6.75
N LYS A 53 -9.94 7.65 6.20
CA LYS A 53 -11.31 7.83 5.69
C LYS A 53 -11.64 6.84 4.58
N ARG A 54 -10.72 6.59 3.65
CA ARG A 54 -10.95 5.66 2.55
C ARG A 54 -11.10 4.22 3.05
N LEU A 55 -10.26 3.80 4.00
CA LEU A 55 -10.36 2.47 4.64
C LEU A 55 -11.66 2.33 5.44
N LEU A 56 -12.06 3.34 6.21
CA LEU A 56 -13.34 3.35 6.91
C LEU A 56 -14.53 3.19 5.93
N ASN A 57 -14.50 3.90 4.80
CA ASN A 57 -15.53 3.80 3.77
C ASN A 57 -15.56 2.43 3.08
N ALA A 58 -14.43 1.72 3.05
CA ALA A 58 -14.33 0.35 2.54
C ALA A 58 -14.76 -0.72 3.57
N GLY A 59 -15.11 -0.32 4.80
CA GLY A 59 -15.64 -1.20 5.84
C GLY A 59 -14.61 -1.71 6.85
N PHE A 60 -13.39 -1.21 6.83
CA PHE A 60 -12.39 -1.49 7.87
C PHE A 60 -12.71 -0.74 9.16
N VAL A 61 -12.32 -1.31 10.29
CA VAL A 61 -12.37 -0.67 11.61
C VAL A 61 -10.96 -0.43 12.13
N PHE A 62 -10.80 0.53 13.03
CA PHE A 62 -9.50 0.88 13.60
C PHE A 62 -9.42 0.64 15.10
N ASP A 63 -8.21 0.32 15.55
CA ASP A 63 -7.80 0.31 16.97
C ASP A 63 -8.56 -0.69 17.87
N GLY A 64 -9.00 -1.83 17.32
CA GLY A 64 -9.48 -2.98 18.12
C GLY A 64 -8.36 -3.94 18.56
N ASP A 65 -8.72 -5.03 19.24
CA ASP A 65 -7.77 -6.10 19.57
C ASP A 65 -7.32 -6.86 18.31
N ASP A 66 -6.06 -7.32 18.27
CA ASP A 66 -5.43 -8.04 17.14
C ASP A 66 -5.48 -7.30 15.79
N SER A 67 -5.22 -5.98 15.78
CA SER A 67 -5.14 -5.20 14.54
C SER A 67 -3.90 -5.53 13.70
N ALA A 68 -4.10 -5.80 12.41
CA ALA A 68 -3.02 -5.75 11.41
C ALA A 68 -2.58 -4.29 11.19
N THR A 69 -1.32 -4.06 10.80
CA THR A 69 -0.80 -2.71 10.55
C THR A 69 -0.90 -2.36 9.07
N PHE A 70 -1.76 -1.39 8.73
CA PHE A 70 -1.74 -0.73 7.44
C PHE A 70 -0.64 0.33 7.41
N MET A 71 0.40 0.06 6.63
CA MET A 71 1.58 0.90 6.49
C MET A 71 1.45 1.82 5.28
N ILE A 72 1.85 3.08 5.42
CA ILE A 72 2.12 4.01 4.32
C ILE A 72 3.57 4.46 4.45
N LYS A 73 4.36 4.29 3.39
CA LYS A 73 5.75 4.71 3.34
C LYS A 73 5.95 5.65 2.17
N ILE A 74 6.59 6.79 2.44
CA ILE A 74 6.94 7.77 1.42
C ILE A 74 8.43 8.08 1.52
N GLU A 75 9.17 7.82 0.46
CA GLU A 75 10.58 8.18 0.33
C GLU A 75 10.75 9.09 -0.88
N ALA A 76 11.68 10.03 -0.82
CA ALA A 76 11.95 10.90 -1.95
C ALA A 76 13.44 11.25 -2.04
N VAL A 77 13.90 11.43 -3.27
CA VAL A 77 15.25 11.89 -3.60
C VAL A 77 15.12 13.03 -4.60
N GLU A 78 15.85 14.11 -4.35
CA GLU A 78 15.95 15.24 -5.29
C GLU A 78 16.81 14.83 -6.49
N ILE A 79 16.32 15.09 -7.70
CA ILE A 79 17.02 14.85 -8.96
C ILE A 79 16.96 16.15 -9.77
N GLU A 80 18.08 16.86 -9.84
CA GLU A 80 18.16 18.17 -10.50
C GLU A 80 17.10 19.15 -9.95
N ASP A 81 16.12 19.54 -10.76
CA ASP A 81 15.03 20.46 -10.40
C ASP A 81 13.72 19.72 -10.04
N THR A 82 13.70 18.38 -10.07
CA THR A 82 12.52 17.54 -9.81
C THR A 82 12.73 16.61 -8.60
N GLN A 83 11.70 15.83 -8.24
CA GLN A 83 11.80 14.80 -7.20
C GLN A 83 11.36 13.43 -7.72
N ALA A 84 12.18 12.41 -7.46
CA ALA A 84 11.75 11.02 -7.56
C ALA A 84 11.17 10.58 -6.21
N ILE A 85 9.90 10.17 -6.21
CA ILE A 85 9.13 9.84 -5.00
C ILE A 85 8.68 8.39 -5.11
N TYR A 86 8.93 7.63 -4.05
CA TYR A 86 8.50 6.26 -3.87
C TYR A 86 7.39 6.23 -2.82
N VAL A 87 6.19 5.82 -3.25
CA VAL A 87 5.02 5.64 -2.37
C VAL A 87 4.75 4.15 -2.26
N GLU A 88 4.65 3.63 -1.04
CA GLU A 88 4.37 2.23 -0.76
C GLU A 88 3.25 2.12 0.27
N ILE A 89 2.35 1.17 0.06
CA ILE A 89 1.38 0.73 1.05
C ILE A 89 1.59 -0.76 1.36
N GLY A 90 1.25 -1.17 2.58
CA GLY A 90 1.35 -2.58 2.95
C GLY A 90 0.49 -2.97 4.15
N ILE A 91 0.27 -4.28 4.28
CA ILE A 91 -0.26 -4.88 5.51
C ILE A 91 0.86 -5.64 6.18
N GLY A 92 1.17 -5.28 7.42
CA GLY A 92 2.09 -5.99 8.29
C GLY A 92 1.37 -6.63 9.47
N GLU A 93 1.53 -7.92 9.67
CA GLU A 93 0.86 -8.67 10.74
C GLU A 93 1.72 -9.81 11.29
N GLU A 94 1.33 -10.31 12.45
CA GLU A 94 1.92 -11.50 13.05
C GLU A 94 1.35 -12.75 12.36
N VAL A 95 2.24 -13.59 11.83
CA VAL A 95 1.89 -14.83 11.14
C VAL A 95 2.52 -16.02 11.83
N LYS A 96 1.81 -17.15 11.79
CA LYS A 96 2.33 -18.45 12.18
C LYS A 96 2.93 -19.15 10.98
N THR A 97 4.22 -19.48 11.04
CA THR A 97 4.89 -20.20 9.96
C THR A 97 4.59 -21.71 10.00
N LEU A 98 4.69 -22.39 8.85
CA LEU A 98 4.49 -23.85 8.74
C LEU A 98 5.70 -24.69 9.15
N ARG A 99 6.73 -24.08 9.73
CA ARG A 99 7.93 -24.78 10.18
C ARG A 99 7.64 -25.55 11.46
N GLU A 100 8.43 -26.60 11.72
CA GLU A 100 8.35 -27.32 12.99
C GLU A 100 8.57 -26.36 14.17
N GLY A 101 7.70 -26.45 15.19
CA GLY A 101 7.83 -25.68 16.43
C GLY A 101 6.99 -24.39 16.53
N ASP A 102 5.93 -24.22 15.73
CA ASP A 102 4.96 -23.12 15.85
C ASP A 102 5.62 -21.73 15.94
N VAL A 103 6.52 -21.45 14.99
CA VAL A 103 7.27 -20.18 15.00
C VAL A 103 6.38 -19.03 14.54
N TYR A 104 6.21 -18.05 15.40
CA TYR A 104 5.56 -16.77 15.13
C TYR A 104 6.59 -15.78 14.54
N SER A 105 6.19 -15.06 13.50
CA SER A 105 7.00 -14.04 12.84
C SER A 105 6.12 -12.86 12.46
N PHE A 106 6.73 -11.70 12.23
CA PHE A 106 6.08 -10.62 11.50
C PHE A 106 6.27 -10.84 9.99
N ALA A 107 5.24 -10.56 9.20
CA ALA A 107 5.32 -10.61 7.74
C ALA A 107 4.53 -9.45 7.13
N PHE A 108 4.99 -9.01 5.95
CA PHE A 108 4.14 -8.21 5.08
C PHE A 108 3.28 -9.15 4.25
N THR A 109 1.99 -9.15 4.53
CA THR A 109 0.99 -9.97 3.84
C THR A 109 0.41 -9.25 2.63
N TYR A 110 0.58 -7.93 2.56
CA TYR A 110 0.34 -7.12 1.36
C TYR A 110 1.42 -6.07 1.15
N LEU A 111 1.85 -5.86 -0.10
CA LEU A 111 2.73 -4.76 -0.51
C LEU A 111 2.38 -4.30 -1.92
N ALA A 112 2.21 -3.00 -2.09
CA ALA A 112 2.08 -2.35 -3.38
C ALA A 112 2.82 -1.01 -3.35
N ASN A 113 3.45 -0.64 -4.45
CA ASN A 113 4.20 0.60 -4.55
C ASN A 113 4.08 1.24 -5.92
N ASP A 114 4.42 2.51 -5.95
CA ASP A 114 4.45 3.34 -7.13
C ASP A 114 5.65 4.30 -7.05
N LEU A 115 6.27 4.57 -8.20
CA LEU A 115 7.44 5.41 -8.32
C LEU A 115 7.12 6.52 -9.32
N ILE A 116 7.12 7.75 -8.83
CA ILE A 116 6.71 8.94 -9.58
C ILE A 116 7.87 9.95 -9.64
N GLU A 117 7.98 10.63 -10.78
CA GLU A 117 8.81 11.83 -10.91
C GLU A 117 7.88 13.04 -10.90
N SER A 118 8.18 14.04 -10.07
CA SER A 118 7.20 15.08 -9.73
C SER A 118 7.82 16.48 -9.59
N ASP A 119 7.10 17.45 -10.16
CA ASP A 119 7.28 18.90 -9.93
C ASP A 119 6.27 19.46 -8.89
N ASP A 120 5.20 18.70 -8.59
CA ASP A 120 4.25 18.97 -7.51
C ASP A 120 4.12 17.76 -6.57
N PRO A 121 5.14 17.52 -5.72
CA PRO A 121 5.28 16.28 -4.95
C PRO A 121 4.04 15.90 -4.12
N TYR A 122 3.34 16.90 -3.58
CA TYR A 122 2.23 16.63 -2.69
C TYR A 122 0.99 16.13 -3.44
N SER A 123 0.64 16.77 -4.55
CA SER A 123 -0.51 16.34 -5.37
C SER A 123 -0.27 14.93 -5.91
N ASP A 124 0.92 14.68 -6.45
CA ASP A 124 1.22 13.40 -7.09
C ASP A 124 1.30 12.25 -6.07
N ILE A 125 1.73 12.51 -4.83
CA ILE A 125 1.63 11.55 -3.72
C ILE A 125 0.17 11.16 -3.45
N LEU A 126 -0.76 12.12 -3.46
CA LEU A 126 -2.17 11.84 -3.18
C LEU A 126 -2.80 11.01 -4.31
N GLU A 127 -2.46 11.30 -5.57
CA GLU A 127 -2.90 10.52 -6.73
C GLU A 127 -2.35 9.09 -6.69
N SER A 128 -1.05 8.95 -6.40
CA SER A 128 -0.40 7.66 -6.24
C SER A 128 -1.03 6.84 -5.11
N LEU A 129 -1.29 7.45 -3.96
CA LEU A 129 -1.96 6.80 -2.84
C LEU A 129 -3.40 6.40 -3.19
N ASP A 130 -4.17 7.25 -3.89
CA ASP A 130 -5.52 6.91 -4.35
C ASP A 130 -5.52 5.65 -5.22
N PHE A 131 -4.58 5.59 -6.16
CA PHE A 131 -4.38 4.44 -7.03
C PHE A 131 -4.05 3.17 -6.25
N LEU A 132 -3.00 3.21 -5.40
CA LEU A 132 -2.56 2.06 -4.61
C LEU A 132 -3.66 1.55 -3.67
N MET A 133 -4.38 2.46 -3.01
CA MET A 133 -5.48 2.09 -2.12
C MET A 133 -6.67 1.50 -2.87
N SER A 134 -6.95 1.95 -4.09
CA SER A 134 -7.99 1.35 -4.93
C SER A 134 -7.66 -0.11 -5.24
N GLN A 135 -6.40 -0.39 -5.58
CA GLN A 135 -5.95 -1.76 -5.82
C GLN A 135 -6.06 -2.62 -4.55
N PHE A 136 -5.64 -2.10 -3.40
CA PHE A 136 -5.75 -2.81 -2.12
C PHE A 136 -7.21 -3.14 -1.77
N ILE A 137 -8.12 -2.17 -1.88
CA ILE A 137 -9.53 -2.36 -1.55
C ILE A 137 -10.18 -3.36 -2.50
N GLU A 138 -9.81 -3.34 -3.79
CA GLU A 138 -10.32 -4.31 -4.75
C GLU A 138 -9.82 -5.73 -4.44
N ALA A 139 -8.52 -5.89 -4.17
CA ALA A 139 -7.96 -7.17 -3.74
C ALA A 139 -8.66 -7.71 -2.49
N TYR A 140 -8.88 -6.86 -1.48
CA TYR A 140 -9.59 -7.23 -0.27
C TYR A 140 -11.03 -7.70 -0.55
N LYS A 141 -11.75 -7.04 -1.46
CA LYS A 141 -13.10 -7.46 -1.85
C LYS A 141 -13.08 -8.81 -2.56
N ILE A 142 -12.15 -9.00 -3.50
CA ILE A 142 -12.03 -10.26 -4.24
C ILE A 142 -11.79 -11.44 -3.30
N ASP A 143 -10.95 -11.27 -2.28
CA ASP A 143 -10.67 -12.33 -1.31
C ASP A 143 -11.87 -12.62 -0.39
N ASN A 144 -12.68 -11.60 -0.05
CA ASN A 144 -13.77 -11.71 0.91
C ASN A 144 -15.18 -11.80 0.28
N GLU A 145 -15.30 -12.03 -1.03
CA GLU A 145 -16.56 -12.33 -1.77
C GLU A 145 -16.94 -13.81 -1.75
#